data_AF-A0A662ERX4-F1
#
_entry.id   AF-A0A662ERX4-F1
#
_cell.length_a   1.000
_cell.length_b   1.000
_cell.length_c   1.000
_cell.angle_alpha   90.00
_cell.angle_beta   90.00
_cell.angle_gamma   90.00
#
_symmetry.space_group_name_H-M   'P 1'
#
loop_
_entity.id
_entity.type
_entity.pdbx_description
1 polymer ?
#
loop_
_entity_poly.entity_id
_entity_poly.type
_entity_poly.pdbx_seq_one_letter_code
_entity_poly.pdbx_strand_id
1 'polypeptide(L)'
;MFEKLRGFLSRLLPIKRWGKRIKDLFPRNRVAVEAKIFSTYLYAQGSSLRKLSALLRDLGVKATHVSIWKWFQRLGERLKEFAFRRRKRRCIVADETKIRTLNGWIFVFAAIDPENREMVYLHISKHRETIDVLRFLRRVLRYCEGNPVLVTDGGLWYRWPAKRLGLEHIVMSGGERNYIERWFETFKDRLRIFDCYFPTRGFESIENFSSAFCFWYNECRYHTSVKGPPSGGEGGFKTWLEVLS
;
A
#
# COMPACT_ATOMS: atom_id res chain seq x y z
N MET A 1 -5.02 28.60 -17.54
CA MET A 1 -5.22 27.58 -16.47
C MET A 1 -4.16 26.47 -16.51
N PHE A 2 -3.91 25.86 -17.68
CA PHE A 2 -2.83 24.88 -17.89
C PHE A 2 -1.44 25.38 -17.47
N GLU A 3 -1.09 26.64 -17.78
CA GLU A 3 0.19 27.24 -17.39
C GLU A 3 0.34 27.46 -15.89
N LYS A 4 -0.74 27.75 -15.15
CA LYS A 4 -0.71 27.88 -13.69
C LYS A 4 -0.48 26.53 -13.02
N LEU A 5 -1.10 25.46 -13.52
CA LEU A 5 -0.82 24.11 -13.01
C LEU A 5 0.58 23.65 -13.43
N ARG A 6 0.99 23.88 -14.68
CA ARG A 6 2.33 23.54 -15.15
C ARG A 6 3.39 24.28 -14.33
N GLY A 7 3.15 25.56 -14.05
CA GLY A 7 3.95 26.40 -13.16
C GLY A 7 3.91 25.93 -11.70
N PHE A 8 2.77 25.49 -11.19
CA PHE A 8 2.63 24.94 -9.84
C PHE A 8 3.37 23.60 -9.69
N LEU A 9 3.17 22.68 -10.63
CA LEU A 9 3.84 21.37 -10.67
C LEU A 9 5.35 21.52 -10.93
N SER A 10 5.77 22.50 -11.73
CA SER A 10 7.20 22.80 -11.95
C SER A 10 7.85 23.55 -10.79
N ARG A 11 7.08 24.31 -10.00
CA ARG A 11 7.54 24.95 -8.74
C ARG A 11 7.61 23.96 -7.58
N LEU A 12 6.70 22.98 -7.54
CA LEU A 12 6.71 21.94 -6.52
C LEU A 12 7.97 21.07 -6.59
N LEU A 13 8.62 20.96 -7.76
CA LEU A 13 9.73 20.01 -7.96
C LEU A 13 10.71 20.51 -9.03
N PRO A 14 12.03 20.57 -8.76
CA PRO A 14 13.01 20.74 -9.81
C PRO A 14 13.09 19.46 -10.66
N ILE A 15 12.40 19.50 -11.80
CA ILE A 15 12.32 18.47 -12.86
C ILE A 15 13.71 17.96 -13.33
N LYS A 16 14.79 18.70 -13.03
CA LYS A 16 16.16 18.47 -13.52
C LYS A 16 16.89 17.24 -12.97
N ARG A 17 16.45 16.61 -11.86
CA ARG A 17 17.11 15.43 -11.25
C ARG A 17 16.64 14.02 -11.71
N TRP A 18 15.67 13.89 -12.62
CA TRP A 18 14.83 12.68 -12.68
C TRP A 18 15.08 11.77 -13.91
N GLY A 19 16.22 11.95 -14.60
CA GLY A 19 16.42 11.55 -16.01
C GLY A 19 16.18 10.07 -16.38
N LYS A 20 16.89 9.12 -15.75
CA LYS A 20 16.88 7.70 -16.17
C LYS A 20 15.71 6.92 -15.55
N ARG A 21 15.54 7.05 -14.23
CA ARG A 21 14.53 6.34 -13.42
C ARG A 21 13.07 6.62 -13.81
N ILE A 22 12.76 7.82 -14.33
CA ILE A 22 11.41 8.15 -14.83
C ILE A 22 11.10 7.41 -16.13
N LYS A 23 12.06 7.34 -17.05
CA LYS A 23 11.83 6.76 -18.39
C LYS A 23 11.54 5.27 -18.27
N ASP A 24 12.19 4.61 -17.31
CA ASP A 24 11.94 3.20 -16.97
C ASP A 24 10.53 3.01 -16.39
N LEU A 25 10.08 3.92 -15.50
CA LEU A 25 8.75 3.84 -14.90
C LEU A 25 7.61 4.16 -15.89
N PHE A 26 7.82 5.13 -16.79
CA PHE A 26 6.81 5.57 -17.75
C PHE A 26 7.35 5.67 -19.20
N PRO A 27 7.62 4.54 -19.88
CA PRO A 27 8.18 4.52 -21.25
C PRO A 27 7.40 5.32 -22.30
N ARG A 28 6.06 5.46 -22.18
CA ARG A 28 5.24 6.33 -23.05
C ARG A 28 4.95 7.65 -22.34
N ASN A 29 5.84 8.62 -22.48
CA ASN A 29 5.75 9.90 -21.77
C ASN A 29 5.01 11.01 -22.53
N ARG A 30 3.82 10.71 -23.07
CA ARG A 30 2.96 11.72 -23.73
C ARG A 30 2.24 12.66 -22.74
N VAL A 31 2.25 12.30 -21.46
CA VAL A 31 1.67 13.07 -20.35
C VAL A 31 2.78 13.36 -19.36
N ALA A 32 2.84 14.60 -18.88
CA ALA A 32 3.79 15.05 -17.88
C ALA A 32 3.81 14.11 -16.66
N VAL A 33 5.01 13.79 -16.16
CA VAL A 33 5.19 12.77 -15.11
C VAL A 33 4.58 13.24 -13.80
N GLU A 34 4.64 14.53 -13.54
CA GLU A 34 4.04 15.23 -12.42
C GLU A 34 2.53 14.99 -12.38
N ALA A 35 1.86 15.07 -13.53
CA ALA A 35 0.42 14.78 -13.62
C ALA A 35 0.12 13.29 -13.33
N LYS A 36 1.02 12.38 -13.74
CA LYS A 36 0.89 10.95 -13.42
C LYS A 36 1.01 10.73 -11.92
N ILE A 37 2.05 11.26 -11.28
CA ILE A 37 2.27 11.07 -9.85
C ILE A 37 1.24 11.78 -8.99
N PHE A 38 0.83 12.98 -9.39
CA PHE A 38 -0.24 13.72 -8.73
C PHE A 38 -1.56 12.93 -8.77
N SER A 39 -1.94 12.41 -9.95
CA SER A 39 -3.16 11.62 -10.06
C SER A 39 -3.08 10.29 -9.31
N THR A 40 -1.92 9.61 -9.27
CA THR A 40 -1.76 8.37 -8.48
C THR A 40 -1.77 8.63 -6.98
N TYR A 41 -1.26 9.78 -6.51
CA TYR A 41 -1.35 10.18 -5.11
C TYR A 41 -2.81 10.39 -4.68
N LEU A 42 -3.55 11.21 -5.43
CA LEU A 42 -4.96 11.45 -5.17
C LEU A 42 -5.80 10.17 -5.26
N TYR A 43 -5.38 9.25 -6.14
CA TYR A 43 -5.98 7.93 -6.24
C TYR A 43 -5.75 7.09 -4.98
N ALA A 44 -4.54 7.11 -4.41
CA ALA A 44 -4.24 6.44 -3.13
C ALA A 44 -5.08 7.03 -1.97
N GLN A 45 -5.30 8.35 -1.98
CA GLN A 45 -6.12 9.06 -0.99
C GLN A 45 -7.64 8.79 -1.10
N GLY A 46 -8.10 8.06 -2.12
CA GLY A 46 -9.51 7.66 -2.25
C GLY A 46 -10.27 8.31 -3.41
N SER A 47 -9.61 9.05 -4.30
CA SER A 47 -10.29 9.51 -5.52
C SER A 47 -10.60 8.35 -6.48
N SER A 48 -11.72 8.40 -7.20
CA SER A 48 -11.99 7.42 -8.27
C SER A 48 -11.22 7.76 -9.55
N LEU A 49 -10.86 6.75 -10.34
CA LEU A 49 -10.11 6.97 -11.59
C LEU A 49 -10.87 7.84 -12.60
N ARG A 50 -12.21 7.76 -12.60
CA ARG A 50 -13.07 8.59 -13.46
C ARG A 50 -13.06 10.06 -13.02
N LYS A 51 -13.17 10.32 -11.70
CA LYS A 51 -13.04 11.68 -11.14
C LYS A 51 -11.67 12.28 -11.46
N LEU A 52 -10.61 11.48 -11.34
CA LEU A 52 -9.25 11.94 -11.69
C LEU A 52 -9.07 12.19 -13.18
N SER A 53 -9.68 11.36 -14.04
CA SER A 53 -9.67 11.58 -15.49
C SER A 53 -10.39 12.87 -15.88
N ALA A 54 -11.49 13.20 -15.20
CA ALA A 54 -12.19 14.47 -15.38
C ALA A 54 -11.34 15.64 -14.89
N LEU A 55 -10.80 15.56 -13.67
CA LEU A 55 -9.91 16.58 -13.13
C LEU A 55 -8.72 16.88 -14.04
N LEU A 56 -8.03 15.84 -14.52
CA LEU A 56 -6.91 16.02 -15.45
C LEU A 56 -7.37 16.69 -16.75
N ARG A 57 -8.56 16.38 -17.27
CA ARG A 57 -9.12 17.03 -18.46
C ARG A 57 -9.39 18.51 -18.24
N ASP A 58 -10.00 18.88 -17.11
CA ASP A 58 -10.25 20.28 -16.74
C ASP A 58 -8.93 21.05 -16.63
N LEU A 59 -7.90 20.37 -16.15
CA LEU A 59 -6.53 20.85 -16.09
C LEU A 59 -5.79 20.81 -17.44
N GLY A 60 -6.45 20.46 -18.55
CA GLY A 60 -5.92 20.40 -19.91
C GLY A 60 -5.02 19.19 -20.22
N VAL A 61 -4.98 18.19 -19.34
CA VAL A 61 -4.22 16.94 -19.50
C VAL A 61 -5.16 15.82 -19.97
N LYS A 62 -4.99 15.35 -21.21
CA LYS A 62 -5.77 14.23 -21.75
C LYS A 62 -5.27 12.89 -21.18
N ALA A 63 -5.99 12.35 -20.20
CA ALA A 63 -5.72 11.05 -19.61
C ALA A 63 -7.02 10.27 -19.33
N THR A 64 -7.07 9.00 -19.74
CA THR A 64 -8.21 8.12 -19.44
C THR A 64 -8.07 7.47 -18.07
N HIS A 65 -9.19 7.06 -17.47
CA HIS A 65 -9.18 6.32 -16.20
C HIS A 65 -8.31 5.04 -16.26
N VAL A 66 -8.28 4.34 -17.41
CA VAL A 66 -7.41 3.18 -17.67
C VAL A 66 -5.92 3.57 -17.68
N SER A 67 -5.60 4.75 -18.21
CA SER A 67 -4.21 5.24 -18.22
C SER A 67 -3.71 5.50 -16.80
N ILE A 68 -4.54 6.16 -15.99
CA ILE A 68 -4.24 6.44 -14.57
C ILE A 68 -4.08 5.13 -13.80
N TRP A 69 -4.94 4.14 -14.05
CA TRP A 69 -4.80 2.80 -13.46
C TRP A 69 -3.45 2.16 -13.80
N LYS A 70 -3.05 2.18 -15.07
CA LYS A 70 -1.75 1.66 -15.51
C LYS A 70 -0.58 2.41 -14.88
N TRP A 71 -0.70 3.71 -14.67
CA TRP A 71 0.33 4.47 -13.95
C TRP A 71 0.43 4.06 -12.48
N PHE A 72 -0.71 3.87 -11.81
CA PHE A 72 -0.75 3.40 -10.43
C PHE A 72 -0.14 2.00 -10.28
N GLN A 73 -0.46 1.10 -11.22
CA GLN A 73 0.07 -0.26 -11.24
C GLN A 73 1.60 -0.29 -11.35
N ARG A 74 2.18 0.48 -12.27
CA ARG A 74 3.65 0.59 -12.41
C ARG A 74 4.32 1.23 -11.20
N LEU A 75 3.67 2.24 -10.63
CA LEU A 75 4.16 2.86 -9.40
C LEU A 75 4.16 1.85 -8.25
N GLY A 76 3.09 1.06 -8.12
CA GLY A 76 2.97 -0.01 -7.14
C GLY A 76 4.03 -1.09 -7.28
N GLU A 77 4.35 -1.48 -8.51
CA GLU A 77 5.46 -2.40 -8.80
C GLU A 77 6.79 -1.86 -8.28
N ARG A 78 7.13 -0.59 -8.58
CA ARG A 78 8.33 0.08 -8.07
C ARG A 78 8.34 0.22 -6.55
N LEU A 79 7.18 0.50 -5.97
CA LEU A 79 7.03 0.73 -4.53
C LEU A 79 7.17 -0.53 -3.69
N LYS A 80 7.18 -1.73 -4.28
CA LYS A 80 7.38 -3.01 -3.56
C LYS A 80 8.62 -3.00 -2.67
N GLU A 81 9.70 -2.39 -3.15
CA GLU A 81 10.99 -2.33 -2.44
C GLU A 81 11.00 -1.33 -1.29
N PHE A 82 10.07 -0.36 -1.30
CA PHE A 82 10.04 0.76 -0.37
C PHE A 82 8.83 0.73 0.59
N ALA A 83 7.84 -0.13 0.33
CA ALA A 83 6.60 -0.17 1.10
C ALA A 83 6.79 -0.62 2.55
N PHE A 84 7.86 -1.33 2.85
CA PHE A 84 8.11 -1.95 4.16
C PHE A 84 9.54 -1.69 4.61
N ARG A 85 9.73 -1.37 5.90
CA ARG A 85 11.04 -1.09 6.48
C ARG A 85 11.41 -2.09 7.56
N ARG A 86 12.67 -2.52 7.52
CA ARG A 86 13.24 -3.31 8.60
C ARG A 86 13.47 -2.42 9.82
N ARG A 87 12.94 -2.84 10.98
CA ARG A 87 13.05 -2.13 12.27
C ARG A 87 12.97 -3.12 13.43
N LYS A 88 13.48 -2.73 14.60
CA LYS A 88 13.19 -3.40 15.87
C LYS A 88 11.71 -3.30 16.20
N ARG A 89 11.07 -4.45 16.43
CA ARG A 89 9.65 -4.56 16.74
C ARG A 89 9.47 -5.49 17.93
N ARG A 90 8.70 -5.05 18.93
CA ARG A 90 8.42 -5.84 20.13
C ARG A 90 7.23 -6.77 19.93
N CYS A 91 6.23 -6.26 19.21
CA CYS A 91 4.98 -6.94 18.93
C CYS A 91 4.66 -6.80 17.43
N ILE A 92 4.03 -7.83 16.86
CA ILE A 92 3.35 -7.77 15.57
C ILE A 92 1.94 -8.30 15.74
N VAL A 93 0.96 -7.53 15.28
CA VAL A 93 -0.43 -7.97 15.19
C VAL A 93 -0.68 -8.44 13.78
N ALA A 94 -1.09 -9.70 13.62
CA ALA A 94 -1.38 -10.29 12.33
C ALA A 94 -2.82 -10.81 12.26
N ASP A 95 -3.41 -10.60 11.09
CA ASP A 95 -4.79 -10.98 10.80
C ASP A 95 -4.96 -11.09 9.27
N GLU A 96 -6.10 -11.62 8.83
CA GLU A 96 -6.40 -11.77 7.42
C GLU A 96 -7.83 -11.41 7.05
N THR A 97 -8.02 -11.06 5.78
CA THR A 97 -9.35 -10.85 5.22
C THR A 97 -9.46 -11.50 3.84
N LYS A 98 -10.69 -11.79 3.42
CA LYS A 98 -11.00 -12.16 2.04
C LYS A 98 -11.42 -10.97 1.18
N ILE A 99 -11.09 -11.02 -0.11
CA ILE A 99 -11.46 -10.03 -1.14
C ILE A 99 -11.98 -10.76 -2.37
N ARG A 100 -13.01 -10.21 -3.01
CA ARG A 100 -13.60 -10.76 -4.23
C ARG A 100 -12.87 -10.24 -5.47
N THR A 101 -12.49 -11.15 -6.37
CA THR A 101 -11.80 -10.89 -7.65
C THR A 101 -12.57 -11.50 -8.83
N LEU A 102 -12.11 -11.32 -10.10
CA LEU A 102 -12.76 -11.98 -11.27
C LEU A 102 -12.80 -13.50 -11.08
N ASN A 103 -11.76 -14.07 -10.47
CA ASN A 103 -11.54 -15.50 -10.39
C ASN A 103 -11.96 -16.08 -9.03
N GLY A 104 -12.83 -15.38 -8.30
CA GLY A 104 -13.31 -15.79 -6.98
C GLY A 104 -12.63 -15.06 -5.82
N TRP A 105 -12.72 -15.65 -4.63
CA TRP A 105 -12.18 -15.08 -3.40
C TRP A 105 -10.67 -15.32 -3.29
N ILE A 106 -9.96 -14.31 -2.81
CA ILE A 106 -8.55 -14.39 -2.42
C ILE A 106 -8.42 -13.92 -0.97
N PHE A 107 -7.32 -14.28 -0.32
CA PHE A 107 -7.00 -13.87 1.04
C PHE A 107 -5.85 -12.88 1.06
N VAL A 108 -5.98 -11.87 1.91
CA VAL A 108 -4.95 -10.88 2.20
C VAL A 108 -4.61 -10.97 3.67
N PHE A 109 -3.39 -11.40 3.95
CA PHE A 109 -2.78 -11.42 5.26
C PHE A 109 -2.01 -10.13 5.46
N ALA A 110 -2.14 -9.52 6.62
CA ALA A 110 -1.45 -8.30 6.98
C ALA A 110 -0.80 -8.45 8.35
N ALA A 111 0.35 -7.80 8.54
CA ALA A 111 0.96 -7.60 9.85
C ALA A 111 1.16 -6.11 10.07
N ILE A 112 0.79 -5.63 11.24
CA ILE A 112 0.98 -4.25 11.68
C ILE A 112 1.78 -4.24 12.99
N ASP A 113 2.64 -3.25 13.14
CA ASP A 113 3.27 -2.92 14.41
C ASP A 113 2.29 -2.02 15.20
N PRO A 114 1.75 -2.49 16.34
CA PRO A 114 0.76 -1.72 17.09
C PRO A 114 1.35 -0.46 17.75
N GLU A 115 2.67 -0.38 17.94
CA GLU A 115 3.34 0.73 18.62
C GLU A 115 3.28 2.03 17.81
N ASN A 116 3.61 1.95 16.52
CA ASN A 116 3.61 3.08 15.59
C ASN A 116 2.53 3.00 14.51
N ARG A 117 1.71 1.94 14.52
CA ARG A 117 0.68 1.63 13.51
C ARG A 117 1.26 1.45 12.11
N GLU A 118 2.51 1.02 12.00
CA GLU A 118 3.17 0.81 10.71
C GLU A 118 2.83 -0.56 10.16
N MET A 119 2.43 -0.62 8.89
CA MET A 119 2.27 -1.88 8.20
C MET A 119 3.64 -2.52 7.99
N VAL A 120 3.82 -3.70 8.57
CA VAL A 120 5.08 -4.45 8.52
C VAL A 120 5.18 -5.22 7.21
N TYR A 121 4.09 -5.91 6.83
CA TYR A 121 4.04 -6.65 5.58
C TYR A 121 2.60 -7.01 5.18
N LEU A 122 2.41 -7.27 3.88
CA LEU A 122 1.16 -7.76 3.31
C LEU A 122 1.42 -8.93 2.36
N HIS A 123 0.63 -9.99 2.48
CA HIS A 123 0.71 -11.17 1.63
C HIS A 123 -0.64 -11.54 1.03
N ILE A 124 -0.63 -11.92 -0.24
CA ILE A 124 -1.83 -12.31 -0.99
C ILE A 124 -1.73 -13.80 -1.31
N SER A 125 -2.78 -14.56 -0.99
CA SER A 125 -2.88 -15.97 -1.33
C SER A 125 -4.26 -16.34 -1.87
N LYS A 126 -4.34 -17.47 -2.57
CA LYS A 126 -5.61 -18.08 -3.01
C LYS A 126 -6.32 -18.76 -1.84
N HIS A 127 -5.54 -19.23 -0.86
CA HIS A 127 -6.02 -20.08 0.21
C HIS A 127 -5.72 -19.46 1.58
N ARG A 128 -6.37 -20.03 2.60
CA ARG A 128 -6.14 -19.69 4.01
C ARG A 128 -5.71 -20.93 4.75
N GLU A 129 -4.56 -21.45 4.35
CA GLU A 129 -3.97 -22.64 4.96
C GLU A 129 -2.77 -22.26 5.83
N THR A 130 -2.43 -23.18 6.73
CA THR A 130 -1.25 -23.09 7.60
C THR A 130 0.04 -22.79 6.84
N ILE A 131 0.19 -23.31 5.61
CA ILE A 131 1.37 -23.06 4.77
C ILE A 131 1.43 -21.62 4.23
N ASP A 132 0.27 -21.01 3.95
CA ASP A 132 0.18 -19.61 3.53
C ASP A 132 0.61 -18.68 4.66
N VAL A 133 0.15 -18.97 5.87
CA VAL A 133 0.51 -18.25 7.09
C VAL A 133 2.01 -18.39 7.39
N LEU A 134 2.58 -19.59 7.24
CA LEU A 134 4.03 -19.78 7.41
C LEU A 134 4.83 -18.93 6.41
N ARG A 135 4.42 -18.88 5.14
CA ARG A 135 5.06 -18.05 4.12
C ARG A 135 4.93 -16.57 4.45
N PHE A 136 3.74 -16.13 4.86
CA PHE A 136 3.47 -14.77 5.29
C PHE A 136 4.35 -14.36 6.48
N LEU A 137 4.33 -15.11 7.58
CA LEU A 137 5.12 -14.81 8.78
C LEU A 137 6.63 -14.80 8.49
N ARG A 138 7.14 -15.73 7.67
CA ARG A 138 8.55 -15.69 7.24
C ARG A 138 8.92 -14.39 6.53
N ARG A 139 7.99 -13.80 5.76
CA ARG A 139 8.22 -12.52 5.09
C ARG A 139 8.09 -11.36 6.06
N VAL A 140 7.14 -11.38 6.98
CA VAL A 140 7.01 -10.39 8.08
C VAL A 140 8.33 -10.29 8.84
N LEU A 141 8.89 -11.43 9.26
CA LEU A 141 10.12 -11.47 10.06
C LEU A 141 11.36 -10.93 9.33
N ARG A 142 11.37 -10.85 7.99
CA ARG A 142 12.47 -10.18 7.26
C ARG A 142 12.54 -8.69 7.56
N TYR A 143 11.41 -8.10 7.94
CA TYR A 143 11.30 -6.70 8.33
C TYR A 143 11.41 -6.52 9.84
N CYS A 144 11.51 -7.56 10.65
CA CYS A 144 11.70 -7.44 12.09
C CYS A 144 13.18 -7.60 12.46
N GLU A 145 13.70 -6.69 13.27
CA GLU A 145 14.95 -6.89 13.98
C GLU A 145 14.62 -7.55 15.33
N GLY A 146 15.10 -8.77 15.53
CA GLY A 146 14.77 -9.59 16.68
C GLY A 146 13.54 -10.47 16.46
N ASN A 147 13.02 -11.01 17.56
CA ASN A 147 11.91 -11.95 17.56
C ASN A 147 10.70 -11.30 18.25
N PRO A 148 9.75 -10.71 17.50
CA PRO A 148 8.60 -10.05 18.09
C PRO A 148 7.60 -11.08 18.64
N VAL A 149 6.82 -10.67 19.63
CA VAL A 149 5.60 -11.38 20.04
C VAL A 149 4.58 -11.28 18.90
N LEU A 150 3.95 -12.40 18.55
CA LEU A 150 2.89 -12.47 17.55
C LEU A 150 1.52 -12.43 18.24
N VAL A 151 0.68 -11.49 17.86
CA VAL A 151 -0.71 -11.37 18.34
C VAL A 151 -1.67 -11.67 17.20
N THR A 152 -2.63 -12.58 17.39
CA THR A 152 -3.66 -12.92 16.37
C THR A 152 -5.06 -13.13 16.98
N ASP A 153 -6.07 -13.29 16.13
CA ASP A 153 -7.48 -13.47 16.49
C ASP A 153 -7.85 -14.88 17.01
N GLY A 154 -6.89 -15.82 17.01
CA GLY A 154 -7.10 -17.21 17.40
C GLY A 154 -7.34 -18.19 16.25
N GLY A 155 -7.23 -17.75 14.98
CA GLY A 155 -7.27 -18.62 13.81
C GLY A 155 -6.33 -19.83 13.94
N LEU A 156 -6.88 -21.03 13.74
CA LEU A 156 -6.15 -22.29 13.94
C LEU A 156 -4.88 -22.40 13.07
N TRP A 157 -4.89 -21.73 11.91
CA TRP A 157 -3.78 -21.70 10.96
C TRP A 157 -2.54 -20.94 11.46
N TYR A 158 -2.60 -20.15 12.55
CA TYR A 158 -1.44 -19.44 13.11
C TYR A 158 -0.61 -20.25 14.11
N ARG A 159 -1.21 -21.24 14.79
CA ARG A 159 -0.56 -21.96 15.91
C ARG A 159 0.71 -22.70 15.48
N TRP A 160 0.59 -23.54 14.45
CA TRP A 160 1.72 -24.35 13.98
C TRP A 160 2.84 -23.48 13.34
N PRO A 161 2.54 -22.47 12.48
CA PRO A 161 3.55 -21.60 11.92
C PRO A 161 4.29 -20.77 12.96
N ALA A 162 3.57 -20.23 13.96
CA ALA A 162 4.19 -19.47 15.04
C ALA A 162 5.17 -20.34 15.84
N LYS A 163 4.74 -21.54 16.25
CA LYS A 163 5.61 -22.52 16.91
C LYS A 163 6.82 -22.91 16.03
N ARG A 164 6.60 -23.15 14.75
CA ARG A 164 7.64 -23.55 13.79
C ARG A 164 8.71 -22.47 13.58
N LEU A 165 8.34 -21.21 13.75
CA LEU A 165 9.22 -20.03 13.66
C LEU A 165 9.77 -19.58 15.02
N GLY A 166 9.40 -20.23 16.13
CA GLY A 166 9.86 -19.87 17.46
C GLY A 166 9.30 -18.54 17.98
N LEU A 167 8.10 -18.15 17.52
CA LEU A 167 7.43 -16.93 17.97
C LEU A 167 6.62 -17.22 19.22
N GLU A 168 6.72 -16.33 20.21
CA GLU A 168 5.71 -16.26 21.27
C GLU A 168 4.38 -15.83 20.63
N HIS A 169 3.33 -16.65 20.80
CA HIS A 169 2.03 -16.43 20.15
C HIS A 169 0.95 -16.19 21.20
N ILE A 170 0.40 -14.98 21.19
CA ILE A 170 -0.71 -14.56 22.02
C ILE A 170 -1.98 -14.50 21.17
N VAL A 171 -3.05 -15.10 21.67
CA VAL A 171 -4.39 -14.96 21.09
C VAL A 171 -5.13 -13.90 21.87
N MET A 172 -5.60 -12.86 21.19
CA MET A 172 -6.28 -11.73 21.81
C MET A 172 -7.56 -11.36 21.06
N SER A 173 -8.62 -11.09 21.81
CA SER A 173 -9.82 -10.42 21.32
C SER A 173 -9.78 -8.94 21.72
N GLY A 174 -9.86 -8.04 20.74
CA GLY A 174 -9.79 -6.59 20.96
C GLY A 174 -8.37 -6.06 21.26
N GLY A 175 -8.29 -4.85 21.84
CA GLY A 175 -7.02 -4.18 22.18
C GLY A 175 -6.16 -3.85 20.96
N GLU A 176 -4.91 -4.31 20.94
CA GLU A 176 -3.97 -4.07 19.83
C GLU A 176 -4.50 -4.60 18.48
N ARG A 177 -5.37 -5.62 18.50
CA ARG A 177 -6.04 -6.16 17.31
C ARG A 177 -6.92 -5.14 16.60
N ASN A 178 -7.46 -4.16 17.32
CA ASN A 178 -8.30 -3.13 16.74
C ASN A 178 -7.55 -2.29 15.68
N TYR A 179 -6.21 -2.24 15.74
CA TYR A 179 -5.42 -1.50 14.76
C TYR A 179 -5.41 -2.18 13.39
N ILE A 180 -5.25 -3.50 13.34
CA ILE A 180 -5.25 -4.24 12.08
C ILE A 180 -6.66 -4.31 11.47
N GLU A 181 -7.69 -4.41 12.30
CA GLU A 181 -9.09 -4.38 11.83
C GLU A 181 -9.42 -3.04 11.17
N ARG A 182 -9.09 -1.94 11.83
CA ARG A 182 -9.23 -0.58 11.26
C ARG A 182 -8.42 -0.39 9.98
N TRP A 183 -7.23 -1.01 9.91
CA TRP A 183 -6.45 -1.01 8.70
C TRP A 183 -7.18 -1.74 7.56
N PHE A 184 -7.71 -2.94 7.83
CA PHE A 184 -8.49 -3.69 6.85
C PHE A 184 -9.76 -2.95 6.41
N GLU A 185 -10.43 -2.23 7.29
CA GLU A 185 -11.55 -1.34 6.93
C GLU A 185 -11.09 -0.29 5.93
N THR A 186 -9.99 0.44 6.23
CA THR A 186 -9.43 1.44 5.32
C THR A 186 -9.09 0.81 3.96
N PHE A 187 -8.45 -0.36 3.96
CA PHE A 187 -8.07 -1.07 2.75
C PHE A 187 -9.30 -1.48 1.94
N LYS A 188 -10.32 -2.06 2.59
CA LYS A 188 -11.58 -2.44 1.95
C LYS A 188 -12.34 -1.23 1.42
N ASP A 189 -12.40 -0.13 2.15
CA ASP A 189 -13.05 1.10 1.69
C ASP A 189 -12.38 1.63 0.42
N ARG A 190 -11.04 1.55 0.36
CA ARG A 190 -10.33 1.84 -0.89
C ARG A 190 -10.74 0.89 -2.00
N LEU A 191 -10.89 -0.41 -1.72
CA LEU A 191 -11.35 -1.38 -2.71
C LEU A 191 -12.83 -1.22 -3.09
N ARG A 192 -13.69 -0.64 -2.24
CA ARG A 192 -15.11 -0.42 -2.53
C ARG A 192 -15.35 0.57 -3.68
N ILE A 193 -14.38 1.42 -4.01
CA ILE A 193 -14.45 2.28 -5.22
C ILE A 193 -14.52 1.45 -6.51
N PHE A 194 -14.24 0.15 -6.44
CA PHE A 194 -14.45 -0.81 -7.50
C PHE A 194 -15.73 -1.66 -7.32
N ASP A 195 -16.75 -1.15 -6.62
CA ASP A 195 -18.02 -1.83 -6.36
C ASP A 195 -17.84 -3.18 -5.61
N CYS A 196 -17.04 -3.15 -4.53
CA CYS A 196 -16.72 -4.31 -3.67
C CYS A 196 -15.96 -5.45 -4.37
N TYR A 197 -15.34 -5.15 -5.52
CA TYR A 197 -14.79 -6.15 -6.43
C TYR A 197 -13.46 -5.66 -7.02
N PHE A 198 -12.35 -6.37 -6.83
CA PHE A 198 -11.08 -5.93 -7.41
C PHE A 198 -10.92 -6.46 -8.85
N PRO A 199 -10.81 -5.58 -9.88
CA PRO A 199 -10.83 -5.96 -11.30
C PRO A 199 -9.49 -6.55 -11.75
N THR A 200 -9.12 -7.70 -11.20
CA THR A 200 -7.92 -8.43 -11.59
C THR A 200 -8.22 -9.86 -12.02
N ARG A 201 -7.47 -10.31 -13.03
CA ARG A 201 -7.39 -11.72 -13.45
C ARG A 201 -6.21 -12.46 -12.80
N GLY A 202 -5.30 -11.75 -12.12
CA GLY A 202 -4.09 -12.32 -11.52
C GLY A 202 -3.64 -11.60 -10.25
N PHE A 203 -2.62 -12.12 -9.58
CA PHE A 203 -2.13 -11.55 -8.32
C PHE A 203 -1.33 -10.27 -8.49
N GLU A 204 -0.58 -10.16 -9.57
CA GLU A 204 0.31 -9.02 -9.81
C GLU A 204 -0.40 -7.67 -9.65
N SER A 205 -1.60 -7.51 -10.22
CA SER A 205 -2.33 -6.25 -10.15
C SER A 205 -2.73 -5.85 -8.73
N ILE A 206 -3.13 -6.83 -7.91
CA ILE A 206 -3.49 -6.56 -6.51
C ILE A 206 -2.25 -6.43 -5.63
N GLU A 207 -1.16 -7.13 -5.94
CA GLU A 207 0.13 -6.96 -5.26
C GLU A 207 0.69 -5.56 -5.50
N ASN A 208 0.68 -5.08 -6.75
CA ASN A 208 1.12 -3.73 -7.10
C ASN A 208 0.23 -2.69 -6.41
N PHE A 209 -1.09 -2.86 -6.46
CA PHE A 209 -2.01 -1.97 -5.76
C PHE A 209 -1.74 -1.94 -4.26
N SER A 210 -1.57 -3.11 -3.65
CA SER A 210 -1.32 -3.25 -2.20
C SER A 210 0.01 -2.62 -1.81
N SER A 211 1.04 -2.74 -2.65
CA SER A 211 2.35 -2.14 -2.42
C SER A 211 2.29 -0.61 -2.46
N ALA A 212 1.64 -0.04 -3.47
CA ALA A 212 1.39 1.40 -3.53
C ALA A 212 0.56 1.90 -2.34
N PHE A 213 -0.47 1.14 -1.95
CA PHE A 213 -1.34 1.49 -0.84
C PHE A 213 -0.61 1.42 0.52
N CYS A 214 0.19 0.37 0.76
CA CYS A 214 0.98 0.23 1.98
C CYS A 214 2.05 1.33 2.08
N PHE A 215 2.74 1.64 0.97
CA PHE A 215 3.67 2.77 0.95
C PHE A 215 2.96 4.08 1.26
N TRP A 216 1.83 4.37 0.61
CA TRP A 216 1.04 5.56 0.92
C TRP A 216 0.62 5.59 2.40
N TYR A 217 0.14 4.47 2.94
CA TYR A 217 -0.30 4.36 4.32
C TYR A 217 0.83 4.61 5.33
N ASN A 218 2.01 4.01 5.08
CA ASN A 218 3.17 4.07 5.97
C ASN A 218 3.95 5.37 5.88
N GLU A 219 4.10 5.92 4.68
CA GLU A 219 5.05 7.00 4.39
C GLU A 219 4.37 8.34 4.13
N CYS A 220 3.12 8.34 3.66
CA CYS A 220 2.47 9.55 3.16
C CYS A 220 1.25 9.97 3.98
N ARG A 221 0.44 9.02 4.44
CA ARG A 221 -0.84 9.30 5.11
C ARG A 221 -0.56 9.88 6.50
N TYR A 222 -1.18 11.02 6.80
CA TYR A 222 -1.18 11.55 8.15
C TYR A 222 -2.17 10.77 9.04
N HIS A 223 -1.69 10.31 10.20
CA HIS A 223 -2.51 9.65 11.21
C HIS A 223 -2.55 10.49 12.47
N THR A 224 -3.76 10.90 12.88
CA THR A 224 -3.98 11.77 14.03
C THR A 224 -3.38 11.22 15.32
N SER A 225 -3.43 9.89 15.50
CA SER A 225 -2.94 9.21 16.69
C SER A 225 -1.42 9.22 16.87
N VAL A 226 -0.67 9.17 15.76
CA VAL A 226 0.79 9.17 15.77
C VAL A 226 1.37 10.51 15.29
N LYS A 227 0.49 11.50 15.04
CA LYS A 227 0.80 12.87 14.59
C LYS A 227 1.73 12.91 13.35
N GLY A 228 1.51 12.00 12.41
CA GLY A 228 2.34 11.86 11.22
C GLY A 228 2.08 10.56 10.45
N PRO A 229 2.89 10.25 9.43
CA PRO A 229 2.96 8.92 8.84
C PRO A 229 3.57 7.90 9.82
N PRO A 230 3.16 6.62 9.81
CA PRO A 230 3.69 5.59 10.72
C PRO A 230 5.21 5.42 10.66
N SER A 231 5.81 5.65 9.49
CA SER A 231 7.26 5.55 9.31
C SER A 231 8.05 6.75 9.87
N GLY A 232 7.36 7.83 10.26
CA GLY A 232 7.92 9.11 10.70
C GLY A 232 8.17 10.12 9.56
N GLY A 233 8.41 11.38 9.93
CA GLY A 233 8.65 12.49 8.98
C GLY A 233 7.39 13.31 8.65
N GLU A 234 7.50 14.21 7.66
CA GLU A 234 6.38 15.08 7.24
C GLU A 234 5.33 14.34 6.40
N GLY A 235 5.76 13.32 5.64
CA GLY A 235 4.91 12.54 4.75
C GLY A 235 4.28 13.34 3.61
N GLY A 236 3.03 13.01 3.31
CA GLY A 236 2.21 13.69 2.31
C GLY A 236 2.70 13.51 0.87
N PHE A 237 2.36 14.49 0.03
CA PHE A 237 2.64 14.43 -1.40
C PHE A 237 4.15 14.51 -1.71
N LYS A 238 4.93 15.20 -0.88
CA LYS A 238 6.38 15.34 -1.04
C LYS A 238 7.07 13.98 -0.95
N THR A 239 6.75 13.17 0.07
CA THR A 239 7.28 11.80 0.20
C THR A 239 6.81 10.90 -0.94
N TRP A 240 5.58 11.07 -1.42
CA TRP A 240 5.10 10.33 -2.60
C TRP A 240 5.86 10.67 -3.89
N LEU A 241 6.39 11.88 -3.99
CA LEU A 241 7.21 12.32 -5.13
C LEU A 241 8.63 11.78 -5.08
N GLU A 242 9.17 11.54 -3.88
CA GLU A 242 10.50 10.96 -3.69
C GLU A 242 10.65 9.57 -4.32
N VAL A 243 9.53 8.87 -4.58
CA VAL A 243 9.51 7.61 -5.34
C VAL A 243 10.21 7.72 -6.69
N LEU A 244 10.26 8.90 -7.29
CA LEU A 244 10.92 9.15 -8.57
C LEU A 244 12.40 9.51 -8.46
N SER A 245 12.90 9.79 -7.25
CA SER A 245 14.32 10.02 -6.97
C SER A 245 15.10 8.71 -7.07
#